data_AF-A0A416JVP4-F1
#
_entry.id   AF-A0A416JVP4-F1
#
_cell.length_a   1.000
_cell.length_b   1.000
_cell.length_c   1.000
_cell.angle_alpha   90.00
_cell.angle_beta   90.00
_cell.angle_gamma   90.00
#
_symmetry.space_group_name_H-M   'P 1'
#
loop_
_entity.id
_entity.type
_entity.pdbx_description
1 polymer ?
#
loop_
_entity_poly.entity_id
_entity_poly.type
_entity_poly.pdbx_seq_one_letter_code
_entity_poly.pdbx_strand_id
1 'polypeptide(L)'
;MKREPGVPMKRSGEIAIRRLKLLLVADKADCSPELIEMIRRDICAALSKYMDVDAARMEIAVKHQEDTSSERYTTTLYAKLPVHSMRLKGFF
;
A
#
# COMPACT_ATOMS: atom_id res chain seq x y z
N MET A 1 -22.39 22.91 -47.42
CA MET A 1 -22.02 21.75 -46.57
C MET A 1 -20.95 22.17 -45.58
N LYS A 2 -21.17 21.83 -44.31
CA LYS A 2 -20.44 22.27 -43.12
C LYS A 2 -19.07 21.62 -42.99
N ARG A 3 -18.15 22.23 -42.25
CA ARG A 3 -17.09 21.51 -41.52
C ARG A 3 -17.01 22.07 -40.11
N GLU A 4 -17.37 21.25 -39.14
CA GLU A 4 -17.29 21.56 -37.71
C GLU A 4 -15.84 21.47 -37.24
N PRO A 5 -15.37 22.36 -36.35
CA PRO A 5 -14.00 22.32 -35.86
C PRO A 5 -13.79 21.09 -34.97
N GLY A 6 -12.94 20.18 -35.43
CA GLY A 6 -12.59 18.94 -34.76
C GLY A 6 -12.00 19.18 -33.39
N VAL A 7 -12.54 18.45 -32.41
CA VAL A 7 -12.04 18.33 -31.03
C VAL A 7 -10.52 18.14 -31.05
N PRO A 8 -9.73 18.87 -30.22
CA PRO A 8 -8.29 18.66 -30.15
C PRO A 8 -8.03 17.22 -29.68
N MET A 9 -7.54 16.37 -30.59
CA MET A 9 -7.12 15.01 -30.26
C MET A 9 -5.97 15.12 -29.25
N LYS A 10 -6.26 14.84 -27.97
CA LYS A 10 -5.21 14.54 -26.99
C LYS A 10 -4.31 13.48 -27.63
N ARG A 11 -3.02 13.79 -27.80
CA ARG A 11 -2.05 12.90 -28.48
C ARG A 11 -2.19 11.52 -27.87
N SER A 12 -2.49 10.52 -28.70
CA SER A 12 -2.68 9.11 -28.29
C SER A 12 -1.55 8.60 -27.39
N GLY A 13 -0.34 9.13 -27.56
CA GLY A 13 0.80 8.90 -26.68
C GLY A 13 0.59 9.31 -25.21
N GLU A 14 -0.02 10.47 -24.91
CA GLU A 14 -0.27 10.88 -23.52
C GLU A 14 -1.29 9.99 -22.83
N ILE A 15 -2.28 9.49 -23.57
CA ILE A 15 -3.29 8.56 -23.07
C ILE A 15 -2.64 7.20 -22.77
N ALA A 16 -1.80 6.71 -23.68
CA ALA A 16 -1.04 5.49 -23.49
C ALA A 16 -0.10 5.59 -22.27
N ILE A 17 0.60 6.71 -22.10
CA ILE A 17 1.48 6.96 -20.95
C ILE A 17 0.69 7.00 -19.64
N ARG A 18 -0.49 7.63 -19.59
CA ARG A 18 -1.34 7.64 -18.39
C ARG A 18 -1.84 6.24 -18.03
N ARG A 19 -2.23 5.44 -19.02
CA ARG A 19 -2.65 4.05 -18.82
C ARG A 19 -1.50 3.18 -18.33
N LEU A 20 -0.31 3.36 -18.91
CA LEU A 20 0.88 2.64 -18.50
C LEU A 20 1.31 3.01 -17.08
N LYS A 21 1.30 4.29 -16.71
CA LYS A 21 1.57 4.72 -15.32
C LYS A 21 0.58 4.10 -14.34
N LEU A 22 -0.70 4.05 -14.68
CA LEU A 22 -1.73 3.48 -13.83
C LEU A 22 -1.61 1.95 -13.70
N LEU A 23 -1.28 1.26 -14.80
CA LEU A 23 -0.92 -0.16 -14.79
C LEU A 23 0.32 -0.43 -13.94
N LEU A 24 1.38 0.38 -14.10
CA LEU A 24 2.61 0.25 -13.30
C LEU A 24 2.39 0.56 -11.82
N VAL A 25 1.47 1.46 -11.47
CA VAL A 25 1.07 1.69 -10.07
C VAL A 25 0.27 0.52 -9.53
N ALA A 26 -0.62 -0.07 -10.33
CA ALA A 26 -1.38 -1.27 -9.94
C ALA A 26 -0.45 -2.49 -9.77
N ASP A 27 0.54 -2.65 -10.65
CA ASP A 27 1.58 -3.68 -10.62
C ASP A 27 2.52 -3.47 -9.42
N LYS A 28 2.98 -2.24 -9.18
CA LYS A 28 3.81 -1.94 -8.01
C LYS A 28 3.07 -2.05 -6.69
N ALA A 29 1.75 -1.93 -6.65
CA ALA A 29 0.95 -2.04 -5.44
C ALA A 29 0.50 -3.48 -5.11
N ASP A 30 1.17 -4.50 -5.68
CA ASP A 30 1.04 -5.98 -5.62
C ASP A 30 0.45 -6.67 -4.36
N CYS A 31 0.10 -5.93 -3.32
CA CYS A 31 -0.59 -6.42 -2.15
C CYS A 31 -2.11 -6.41 -2.41
N SER A 32 -2.64 -7.57 -2.80
CA SER A 32 -4.08 -7.79 -2.80
C SER A 32 -4.66 -7.40 -1.43
N PRO A 33 -5.86 -6.80 -1.37
CA PRO A 33 -6.51 -6.47 -0.09
C PRO A 33 -6.60 -7.68 0.85
N GLU A 34 -6.73 -8.87 0.27
CA GLU A 34 -6.70 -10.16 0.97
C GLU A 34 -5.34 -10.42 1.64
N LEU A 35 -4.23 -10.18 0.93
CA LEU A 35 -2.89 -10.34 1.48
C LEU A 35 -2.62 -9.36 2.64
N ILE A 36 -3.04 -8.09 2.50
CA ILE A 36 -2.92 -7.09 3.57
C ILE A 36 -3.71 -7.53 4.80
N GLU A 37 -4.92 -8.06 4.60
CA GLU A 37 -5.76 -8.56 5.67
C GLU A 37 -5.17 -9.81 6.36
N MET A 38 -4.55 -10.71 5.60
CA MET A 38 -3.80 -11.86 6.15
C MET A 38 -2.63 -11.39 7.02
N ILE A 39 -1.80 -10.48 6.50
CA ILE A 39 -0.67 -9.90 7.23
C ILE A 39 -1.14 -9.22 8.51
N ARG A 40 -2.25 -8.47 8.45
CA ARG A 40 -2.85 -7.81 9.62
C ARG A 40 -3.20 -8.80 10.72
N ARG A 41 -3.85 -9.90 10.35
CA ARG A 41 -4.25 -10.95 11.30
C ARG A 41 -3.04 -11.64 11.93
N ASP A 42 -2.04 -11.97 11.12
CA ASP A 42 -0.85 -12.68 11.59
C ASP A 42 -0.01 -11.82 12.55
N ILE A 43 0.24 -10.55 12.20
CA ILE A 43 0.96 -9.60 13.07
C ILE A 43 0.18 -9.40 14.36
N CYS A 44 -1.13 -9.20 14.28
CA CYS A 44 -1.95 -9.00 15.47
C CYS A 44 -1.94 -10.24 16.39
N ALA A 45 -2.08 -11.44 15.83
CA ALA A 45 -2.05 -12.69 16.60
C ALA A 45 -0.69 -12.92 17.27
N ALA A 46 0.41 -12.59 16.59
CA ALA A 46 1.75 -12.66 17.15
C ALA A 46 1.93 -11.68 18.31
N LEU A 47 1.51 -10.43 18.15
CA LEU A 47 1.64 -9.39 19.16
C LEU A 47 0.69 -9.60 20.34
N SER A 48 -0.51 -10.14 20.11
CA SER A 48 -1.50 -10.45 21.16
C SER A 48 -0.98 -11.38 22.26
N LYS A 49 0.08 -12.15 21.98
CA LYS A 49 0.77 -12.99 22.97
C LYS A 49 1.52 -12.19 24.03
N TYR A 50 1.94 -10.97 23.70
CA TYR A 50 2.81 -10.13 24.51
C TYR A 50 2.13 -8.82 24.95
N MET A 51 1.16 -8.33 24.18
CA MET A 51 0.51 -7.04 24.37
C MET A 51 -0.98 -7.12 24.04
N ASP A 52 -1.79 -6.34 24.74
CA ASP A 52 -3.20 -6.18 24.44
C ASP A 52 -3.37 -5.12 23.35
N VAL A 53 -3.75 -5.56 22.15
CA VAL A 53 -3.71 -4.75 20.92
C VAL A 53 -5.07 -4.72 20.24
N ASP A 54 -5.42 -3.56 19.68
CA ASP A 54 -6.67 -3.38 18.95
C ASP A 54 -6.47 -3.71 17.46
N ALA A 55 -6.81 -4.95 17.11
CA ALA A 55 -6.77 -5.42 15.72
C ALA A 55 -7.66 -4.57 14.80
N ALA A 56 -8.85 -4.18 15.27
CA ALA A 56 -9.87 -3.52 14.46
C ALA A 56 -9.45 -2.10 14.05
N ARG A 57 -8.57 -1.48 14.84
CA ARG A 57 -8.00 -0.15 14.58
C ARG A 57 -6.57 -0.18 14.06
N MET A 58 -6.04 -1.37 13.74
CA MET A 58 -4.73 -1.51 13.13
C MET A 58 -4.76 -1.04 11.68
N GLU A 59 -3.95 -0.03 11.36
CA GLU A 59 -3.79 0.47 10.00
C GLU A 59 -2.49 -0.10 9.41
N ILE A 60 -2.56 -0.69 8.22
CA ILE A 60 -1.39 -1.20 7.49
C ILE A 60 -1.31 -0.53 6.14
N ALA A 61 -0.12 -0.06 5.77
CA ALA A 61 0.17 0.54 4.48
C ALA A 61 1.48 0.00 3.92
N VAL A 62 1.46 -0.42 2.66
CA VAL A 62 2.66 -0.80 1.92
C VAL A 62 3.08 0.38 1.07
N LYS A 63 4.34 0.80 1.17
CA LYS A 63 4.92 1.85 0.34
C LYS A 63 6.11 1.31 -0.40
N HIS A 64 6.11 1.53 -1.71
CA HIS A 64 7.25 1.26 -2.58
C HIS A 64 8.01 2.56 -2.74
N GLN A 65 9.28 2.55 -2.36
CA GLN A 65 10.21 3.65 -2.58
C GLN A 65 11.15 3.25 -3.72
N GLU A 66 11.22 4.12 -4.73
CA GLU A 66 12.27 4.08 -5.73
C GLU A 66 13.45 4.84 -5.16
N ASP A 67 14.52 4.11 -4.83
CA ASP A 67 15.79 4.75 -4.51
C ASP A 67 16.36 5.37 -5.78
N THR A 68 16.35 6.68 -5.90
CA THR A 68 16.86 7.38 -7.10
C THR A 68 18.36 7.15 -7.36
N SER A 69 19.10 6.59 -6.40
CA SER A 69 20.53 6.28 -6.50
C SER A 69 20.84 4.80 -6.77
N SER A 70 19.84 3.91 -6.75
CA SER A 70 20.02 2.48 -6.90
C SER A 70 18.81 1.92 -7.63
N GLU A 71 18.99 1.14 -8.70
CA GLU A 71 17.89 0.44 -9.40
C GLU A 71 17.19 -0.64 -8.52
N ARG A 72 17.22 -0.49 -7.20
CA ARG A 72 16.58 -1.35 -6.22
C ARG A 72 15.27 -0.71 -5.80
N TYR A 73 14.19 -1.45 -6.00
CA TYR A 73 12.90 -1.14 -5.42
C TYR A 73 12.91 -1.60 -3.96
N THR A 74 12.76 -0.67 -3.02
CA THR A 74 12.57 -1.01 -1.61
C THR A 74 11.08 -0.93 -1.28
N THR A 75 10.56 -1.97 -0.64
CA THR A 75 9.17 -2.02 -0.18
C THR A 75 9.16 -1.94 1.33
N THR A 76 8.53 -0.89 1.86
CA THR A 76 8.39 -0.66 3.30
C THR A 76 6.96 -0.92 3.73
N LEU A 77 6.80 -1.76 4.75
CA LEU A 77 5.51 -1.98 5.42
C LEU A 77 5.40 -1.05 6.63
N TYR A 78 4.39 -0.18 6.62
CA TYR A 78 4.01 0.66 7.75
C TYR A 78 2.82 0.04 8.46
N ALA A 79 2.91 -0.12 9.77
CA ALA A 79 1.82 -0.60 10.60
C ALA A 79 1.63 0.33 11.80
N LYS A 80 0.43 0.86 11.97
CA LYS A 80 0.01 1.61 13.15
C LYS A 80 -0.92 0.73 13.96
N LEU A 81 -0.46 0.31 15.13
CA LEU A 81 -1.17 -0.60 16.00
C LEU A 81 -1.44 0.07 17.35
N PRO A 82 -2.70 0.37 17.70
CA PRO A 82 -3.04 0.86 19.02
C PRO A 82 -2.85 -0.25 20.07
N VAL A 83 -2.09 0.07 21.11
CA VAL A 83 -1.83 -0.82 22.25
C VAL A 83 -2.64 -0.33 23.44
N HIS A 84 -3.47 -1.19 24.03
CA HIS A 84 -4.26 -0.88 25.21
C HIS A 84 -3.47 -1.08 26.50
N SER A 85 -2.73 -2.20 26.59
CA SER A 85 -1.91 -2.51 27.77
C SER A 85 -0.80 -3.50 27.41
N MET A 86 0.39 -3.28 27.96
CA MET A 86 1.49 -4.23 27.82
C MET A 86 1.42 -5.22 28.97
N ARG A 87 1.15 -6.50 28.66
CA ARG A 87 1.22 -7.55 29.67
C ARG A 87 2.69 -7.89 29.89
N LEU A 88 3.36 -7.14 30.77
CA LEU A 88 4.69 -7.49 31.28
C LEU A 88 4.58 -8.74 32.16
N LYS A 89 4.34 -9.91 31.56
CA LYS A 89 4.56 -11.20 32.24
C LYS A 89 6.07 -11.41 32.34
N GLY A 90 6.71 -10.83 33.36
CA GLY A 90 8.13 -11.11 33.62
C GLY A 90 8.93 -10.11 34.45
N PHE A 91 8.33 -9.06 35.02
CA PHE A 91 9.07 -8.12 35.89
C PHE A 91 8.48 -8.04 37.28
N PHE A 92 8.33 -9.18 37.98
CA PHE A 92 8.22 -9.26 39.45
C PHE A 92 8.79 -10.60 39.91
#